data_AF-A0A2H9NB27-F1
#
_entry.id   AF-A0A2H9NB27-F1
#
_cell.length_a   1.000
_cell.length_b   1.000
_cell.length_c   1.000
_cell.angle_alpha   90.00
_cell.angle_beta   90.00
_cell.angle_gamma   90.00
#
_symmetry.space_group_name_H-M   'P 1'
#
loop_
_entity.id
_entity.type
_entity.pdbx_description
1 polymer ?
#
loop_
_entity_poly.entity_id
_entity_poly.type
_entity_poly.pdbx_seq_one_letter_code
_entity_poly.pdbx_strand_id
1 'polypeptide(L)'
;GYLGFPQARWYSLPCAASITAWGRQYINNVIKRAELAGLKVLYGDSLHYDRRIFVKDRNENITLVKIGEFVDNHLKSSIKGYETLSFKDNKLVFSPIEKVIRHKYNGKLLEIITKHGKTVLTPQHSVYTILDNKLKLVDANLLKKDDKLVSLTNPEVSVKFKENHIFDVLTFDFKEYSNLIRVYEDNLIFKQGVRGKCPYCAKNYILCTHVSSKHKDRKLPISKGLQSNFEWIGGDNSSIGKIPRYWKLDKELAWILGFYCAEGSISEGKKYVVSFGNQNLKYIKRLKYYFEKVLHSEFKIIKNFDKRNQKFIYYFRIQRIPLIPLFKYGFCLGRGSENKTVPWFIYNSEDSIKKEFIKGYLAGDGTKKKDKRYKTHFINFATKSRDLAIGIHFLLKSINHEKNFFNKKIEHVYWKYRNDKPKIAQLRLQGVKSSK
;
A
#
# COMPACT_ATOMS: atom_id res chain seq x y z
N GLY A 1 -34.16 -2.00 17.04
CA GLY A 1 -35.62 -1.94 17.23
C GLY A 1 -36.28 -3.13 16.55
N TYR A 2 -37.44 -3.58 17.04
CA TYR A 2 -38.14 -4.79 16.57
C TYR A 2 -38.28 -4.83 15.04
N LEU A 3 -38.61 -3.71 14.38
CA LEU A 3 -38.77 -3.63 12.92
C LEU A 3 -37.48 -3.84 12.11
N GLY A 4 -36.30 -3.72 12.73
CA GLY A 4 -35.00 -3.92 12.07
C GLY A 4 -34.40 -5.31 12.28
N PHE A 5 -35.08 -6.18 13.02
CA PHE A 5 -34.64 -7.56 13.25
C PHE A 5 -35.27 -8.48 12.19
N PRO A 6 -34.48 -9.16 11.33
CA PRO A 6 -35.02 -9.94 10.22
C PRO A 6 -36.00 -11.05 10.61
N GLN A 7 -35.93 -11.56 11.85
CA GLN A 7 -36.83 -12.61 12.34
C GLN A 7 -38.02 -12.05 13.14
N ALA A 8 -38.17 -10.73 13.23
CA ALA A 8 -39.34 -10.12 13.86
C ALA A 8 -40.57 -10.25 12.96
N ARG A 9 -41.74 -10.50 13.57
CA ARG A 9 -43.02 -10.61 12.86
C ARG A 9 -43.39 -9.32 12.10
N TRP A 10 -42.84 -8.18 12.53
CA TRP A 10 -43.03 -6.87 11.90
C TRP A 10 -41.73 -6.32 11.29
N TYR A 11 -40.84 -7.18 10.78
CA TYR A 11 -39.66 -6.71 10.08
C TYR A 11 -40.04 -5.80 8.90
N SER A 12 -39.53 -4.57 8.91
CA SER A 12 -39.69 -3.59 7.83
C SER A 12 -38.47 -2.68 7.81
N LEU A 13 -37.54 -2.98 6.90
CA LEU A 13 -36.31 -2.20 6.73
C LEU A 13 -36.58 -0.72 6.42
N PRO A 14 -37.56 -0.34 5.58
CA PRO A 14 -37.91 1.07 5.34
C PRO A 14 -38.41 1.78 6.61
N CYS A 15 -39.26 1.12 7.42
CA CYS A 15 -39.75 1.69 8.67
C CYS A 15 -38.64 1.82 9.71
N ALA A 16 -37.78 0.79 9.83
CA ALA A 16 -36.61 0.84 10.70
C ALA A 16 -35.65 1.97 10.30
N ALA A 17 -35.39 2.13 9.00
CA ALA A 17 -34.58 3.23 8.46
C ALA A 17 -35.19 4.60 8.77
N SER A 18 -36.51 4.74 8.61
CA SER A 18 -37.25 5.98 8.91
C SER A 18 -37.18 6.36 10.38
N ILE A 19 -37.41 5.40 11.30
CA ILE A 19 -37.27 5.62 12.75
C ILE A 19 -35.85 6.05 13.10
N THR A 20 -34.84 5.43 12.48
CA THR A 20 -33.43 5.78 12.70
C THR A 20 -33.09 7.17 12.13
N ALA A 21 -33.75 7.58 11.05
CA ALA A 21 -33.62 8.93 10.49
C ALA A 21 -34.22 9.99 11.43
N TRP A 22 -35.45 9.77 11.92
CA TRP A 22 -36.10 10.63 12.91
C TRP A 22 -35.29 10.69 14.22
N GLY A 23 -34.81 9.55 14.72
CA GLY A 23 -33.94 9.50 15.89
C GLY A 23 -32.69 10.37 15.73
N ARG A 24 -32.02 10.32 14.56
CA ARG A 24 -30.90 11.21 14.25
C ARG A 24 -31.30 12.69 14.22
N GLN A 25 -32.47 13.01 13.66
CA GLN A 25 -32.97 14.39 13.65
C GLN A 25 -33.25 14.89 15.07
N TYR A 26 -33.86 14.08 15.93
CA TYR A 26 -34.10 14.42 17.33
C TYR A 26 -32.78 14.59 18.10
N ILE A 27 -31.80 13.71 17.90
CA ILE A 27 -30.46 13.88 18.48
C ILE A 27 -29.87 15.23 18.05
N ASN A 28 -29.91 15.58 16.77
CA ASN A 28 -29.41 16.88 16.30
C ASN A 28 -30.17 18.07 16.92
N ASN A 29 -31.49 17.96 17.09
CA ASN A 29 -32.30 18.99 17.74
C ASN A 29 -31.97 19.13 19.22
N VAL A 30 -31.77 18.01 19.93
CA VAL A 30 -31.34 18.00 21.34
C VAL A 30 -29.94 18.60 21.46
N ILE A 31 -29.01 18.26 20.56
CA ILE A 31 -27.67 18.84 20.51
C ILE A 31 -27.77 20.37 20.39
N LYS A 32 -28.53 20.89 19.42
CA LYS A 32 -28.72 22.33 19.25
C LYS A 32 -29.32 23.00 20.49
N ARG A 33 -30.33 22.39 21.11
CA ARG A 33 -30.96 22.93 22.33
C ARG A 33 -29.99 22.95 23.50
N ALA A 34 -29.18 21.89 23.65
CA ALA A 34 -28.16 21.82 24.69
C ALA A 34 -27.06 22.87 24.47
N GLU A 35 -26.59 23.06 23.23
CA GLU A 35 -25.61 24.10 22.88
C GLU A 35 -26.16 25.51 23.15
N LEU A 36 -27.43 25.79 22.82
CA LEU A 36 -28.10 27.05 23.15
C LEU A 36 -28.22 27.28 24.67
N ALA A 37 -28.36 26.20 25.44
CA ALA A 37 -28.37 26.25 26.90
C ALA A 37 -26.96 26.38 27.52
N GLY A 38 -25.93 26.63 26.70
CA GLY A 38 -24.53 26.76 27.14
C GLY A 38 -23.85 25.43 27.45
N LEU A 39 -24.49 24.29 27.16
CA LEU A 39 -23.91 22.96 27.36
C LEU A 39 -23.04 22.58 26.16
N LYS A 40 -21.81 22.15 26.41
CA LYS A 40 -20.92 21.63 25.38
C LYS A 40 -21.26 20.17 25.09
N VAL A 41 -21.89 19.90 23.95
CA VAL A 41 -22.23 18.54 23.55
C VAL A 41 -21.01 17.83 22.95
N LEU A 42 -20.64 16.68 23.51
CA LEU A 42 -19.55 15.85 23.03
C LEU A 42 -20.13 14.66 22.25
N TYR A 43 -19.98 14.66 20.92
CA TYR A 43 -20.24 13.48 20.11
C TYR A 43 -19.04 12.54 20.22
N GLY A 44 -19.22 11.42 20.92
CA GLY A 44 -18.11 10.64 21.47
C GLY A 44 -17.71 9.40 20.67
N ASP A 45 -18.29 9.16 19.49
CA ASP A 45 -17.97 8.00 18.65
C ASP A 45 -17.15 8.43 17.41
N SER A 46 -15.84 8.58 17.57
CA SER A 46 -14.96 9.14 16.53
C SER A 46 -13.52 8.62 16.61
N LEU A 47 -12.86 8.61 15.45
CA LEU A 47 -11.46 8.22 15.30
C LEU A 47 -10.57 9.44 15.06
N HIS A 48 -9.30 9.35 15.46
CA HIS A 48 -8.31 10.40 15.16
C HIS A 48 -8.09 10.55 13.64
N TYR A 49 -7.87 11.79 13.18
CA TYR A 49 -7.68 12.15 11.76
C TYR A 49 -6.65 11.26 11.03
N ASP A 50 -5.52 11.01 11.68
CA ASP A 50 -4.41 10.20 11.12
C ASP A 50 -4.62 8.68 11.16
N ARG A 51 -5.78 8.19 11.61
CA ARG A 51 -6.06 6.75 11.61
C ARG A 51 -6.14 6.26 10.17
N ARG A 52 -5.39 5.19 9.85
CA ARG A 52 -5.46 4.56 8.53
C ARG A 52 -6.65 3.62 8.44
N ILE A 53 -7.33 3.59 7.31
CA ILE A 53 -8.39 2.63 6.99
C ILE A 53 -8.16 2.07 5.58
N PHE A 54 -8.64 0.86 5.34
CA PHE A 54 -8.67 0.28 4.00
C PHE A 54 -9.99 0.64 3.34
N VAL A 55 -9.91 1.26 2.17
CA VAL A 55 -11.06 1.65 1.37
C VAL A 55 -10.97 0.95 0.02
N LYS A 56 -12.07 0.36 -0.41
CA LYS A 56 -12.27 -0.13 -1.77
C LYS A 56 -13.01 0.95 -2.55
N ASP A 57 -12.41 1.39 -3.66
CA ASP A 57 -12.98 2.43 -4.52
C ASP A 57 -14.01 1.85 -5.52
N ARG A 58 -14.59 2.74 -6.34
CA ARG A 58 -15.58 2.38 -7.37
C ARG A 58 -15.03 1.47 -8.47
N ASN A 59 -13.72 1.43 -8.64
CA ASN A 59 -13.02 0.55 -9.56
C ASN A 59 -12.61 -0.75 -8.88
N GLU A 60 -13.10 -1.03 -7.67
CA GLU A 60 -12.76 -2.17 -6.84
C GLU A 60 -11.31 -2.25 -6.35
N ASN A 61 -10.56 -1.15 -6.45
CA ASN A 61 -9.19 -1.08 -5.96
C ASN A 61 -9.18 -0.84 -4.45
N ILE A 62 -8.44 -1.66 -3.72
CA ILE A 62 -8.22 -1.48 -2.29
C ILE A 62 -7.01 -0.58 -2.08
N THR A 63 -7.18 0.46 -1.27
CA THR A 63 -6.14 1.41 -0.90
C THR A 63 -6.13 1.64 0.61
N LEU A 64 -4.95 1.94 1.15
CA LEU A 64 -4.78 2.36 2.53
C LEU A 64 -4.77 3.90 2.56
N VAL A 65 -5.72 4.51 3.26
CA VAL A 65 -5.86 5.97 3.34
C VAL A 65 -5.97 6.44 4.78
N LYS A 66 -5.66 7.71 5.06
CA LYS A 66 -6.02 8.32 6.35
C LYS A 66 -7.52 8.64 6.34
N ILE A 67 -8.21 8.28 7.41
CA ILE A 67 -9.66 8.51 7.52
C ILE A 67 -9.98 10.01 7.44
N GLY A 68 -9.15 10.87 8.04
CA GLY A 68 -9.35 12.31 8.00
C GLY A 68 -9.31 12.88 6.59
N GLU A 69 -8.25 12.57 5.82
CA GLU A 69 -8.10 12.99 4.42
C GLU A 69 -9.24 12.41 3.55
N PHE A 70 -9.61 11.15 3.79
CA PHE A 70 -10.72 10.52 3.09
C PHE A 70 -12.05 11.23 3.37
N VAL A 71 -12.36 11.52 4.63
CA VAL A 71 -13.58 12.24 5.03
C VAL A 71 -13.59 13.63 4.41
N ASP A 72 -12.50 14.40 4.54
CA ASP A 72 -12.42 15.77 4.02
C ASP A 72 -12.65 15.84 2.51
N ASN A 73 -12.09 14.90 1.75
CA ASN A 73 -12.30 14.81 0.30
C ASN A 73 -13.74 14.42 -0.10
N HIS A 74 -14.54 13.87 0.83
CA HIS A 74 -15.89 13.37 0.56
C HIS A 74 -17.01 14.06 1.33
N LEU A 75 -16.74 15.15 2.06
CA LEU A 75 -17.78 15.91 2.76
C LEU A 75 -18.82 16.53 1.83
N LYS A 76 -18.39 16.92 0.61
CA LYS A 76 -19.23 17.60 -0.39
C LYS A 76 -19.44 16.78 -1.67
N SER A 77 -18.91 15.56 -1.73
CA SER A 77 -18.97 14.71 -2.91
C SER A 77 -19.69 13.40 -2.60
N SER A 78 -20.22 12.74 -3.63
CA SER A 78 -20.93 11.47 -3.45
C SER A 78 -19.96 10.37 -3.01
N ILE A 79 -20.27 9.73 -1.88
CA ILE A 79 -19.55 8.56 -1.36
C ILE A 79 -20.02 7.23 -1.98
N LYS A 80 -21.00 7.28 -2.90
CA LYS A 80 -21.56 6.07 -3.52
C LYS A 80 -20.46 5.25 -4.21
N GLY A 81 -20.48 3.94 -3.98
CA GLY A 81 -19.53 2.99 -4.56
C GLY A 81 -18.18 2.88 -3.83
N TYR A 82 -18.02 3.55 -2.69
CA TYR A 82 -16.90 3.29 -1.79
C TYR A 82 -17.30 2.28 -0.71
N GLU A 83 -16.40 1.36 -0.39
CA GLU A 83 -16.57 0.35 0.66
C GLU A 83 -15.39 0.39 1.65
N THR A 84 -15.61 -0.02 2.90
CA THR A 84 -14.55 -0.15 3.92
C THR A 84 -14.67 -1.50 4.63
N LEU A 85 -13.58 -1.94 5.24
CA LEU A 85 -13.59 -3.14 6.08
C LEU A 85 -14.60 -3.02 7.23
N SER A 86 -15.44 -4.03 7.36
CA SER A 86 -16.51 -4.16 8.34
C SER A 86 -16.59 -5.60 8.84
N PHE A 87 -17.13 -5.80 10.04
CA PHE A 87 -17.36 -7.14 10.58
C PHE A 87 -18.84 -7.50 10.47
N LYS A 88 -19.17 -8.44 9.58
CA LYS A 88 -20.54 -8.89 9.29
C LYS A 88 -20.58 -10.41 9.31
N ASP A 89 -21.55 -11.00 10.01
CA ASP A 89 -21.76 -12.45 10.09
C ASP A 89 -20.48 -13.24 10.46
N ASN A 90 -19.75 -12.73 11.46
CA ASN A 90 -18.45 -13.25 11.91
C ASN A 90 -17.32 -13.25 10.86
N LYS A 91 -17.49 -12.50 9.78
CA LYS A 91 -16.52 -12.36 8.68
C LYS A 91 -16.11 -10.90 8.50
N LEU A 92 -14.86 -10.70 8.08
CA LEU A 92 -14.34 -9.39 7.75
C LEU A 92 -14.55 -9.16 6.24
N VAL A 93 -15.47 -8.25 5.89
CA VAL A 93 -15.87 -7.98 4.51
C VAL A 93 -15.80 -6.48 4.21
N PHE A 94 -15.62 -6.12 2.94
CA PHE A 94 -15.82 -4.75 2.50
C PHE A 94 -17.31 -4.47 2.39
N SER A 95 -17.80 -3.48 3.15
CA SER A 95 -19.20 -3.03 3.09
C SER A 95 -19.30 -1.58 2.64
N PRO A 96 -20.40 -1.19 1.95
CA PRO A 96 -20.61 0.18 1.50
C PRO A 96 -20.51 1.22 2.62
N ILE A 97 -19.87 2.34 2.31
CA ILE A 97 -19.82 3.52 3.20
C ILE A 97 -21.08 4.35 2.95
N GLU A 98 -22.01 4.34 3.90
CA GLU A 98 -23.27 5.10 3.78
C GLU A 98 -23.06 6.61 3.93
N LYS A 99 -22.15 7.03 4.82
CA LYS A 99 -21.93 8.43 5.16
C LYS A 99 -20.52 8.65 5.70
N VAL A 100 -19.96 9.82 5.38
CA VAL A 100 -18.77 10.36 6.05
C VAL A 100 -19.19 11.47 7.00
N ILE A 101 -18.59 11.50 8.20
CA ILE A 101 -18.94 12.48 9.24
C ILE A 101 -17.65 13.03 9.85
N ARG A 102 -17.64 14.34 10.11
CA ARG A 102 -16.53 15.04 10.74
C ARG A 102 -17.06 15.86 11.91
N HIS A 103 -16.39 15.73 13.05
CA HIS A 103 -16.74 16.41 14.29
C HIS A 103 -15.54 17.22 14.78
N LYS A 104 -15.75 18.48 15.18
CA LYS A 104 -14.74 19.21 15.94
C LYS A 104 -14.77 18.67 17.37
N TYR A 105 -13.68 18.05 17.80
CA TYR A 105 -13.58 17.48 19.13
C TYR A 105 -12.52 18.21 19.95
N ASN A 106 -12.96 18.83 21.05
CA ASN A 106 -12.11 19.55 21.98
C ASN A 106 -12.12 18.79 23.32
N GLY A 107 -11.31 17.75 23.42
CA GLY A 107 -11.20 16.90 24.60
C GLY A 107 -9.98 15.98 24.53
N LYS A 108 -9.76 15.18 25.58
CA LYS A 108 -8.69 14.17 25.58
C LYS A 108 -9.11 12.98 24.71
N LEU A 109 -8.16 12.44 23.95
CA LEU A 109 -8.32 11.19 23.20
C LEU A 109 -7.73 10.04 24.01
N LEU A 110 -8.28 8.85 23.81
CA LEU A 110 -7.76 7.62 24.39
C LEU A 110 -6.84 6.94 23.37
N GLU A 111 -5.65 6.57 23.82
CA GLU A 111 -4.70 5.79 23.04
C GLU A 111 -4.68 4.34 23.55
N ILE A 112 -5.16 3.42 22.71
CA ILE A 112 -5.16 1.99 23.02
C ILE A 112 -3.96 1.35 22.34
N ILE A 113 -3.08 0.75 23.14
CA ILE A 113 -1.92 -0.01 22.67
C ILE A 113 -2.12 -1.48 23.01
N THR A 114 -2.17 -2.32 21.99
CA THR A 114 -2.25 -3.77 22.12
C THR A 114 -0.94 -4.39 21.65
N LYS A 115 -0.77 -5.69 21.93
CA LYS A 115 0.30 -6.48 21.30
C LYS A 115 0.23 -6.41 19.77
N HIS A 116 -0.96 -6.27 19.19
CA HIS A 116 -1.22 -6.40 17.75
C HIS A 116 -1.35 -5.06 16.99
N GLY A 117 -1.20 -3.94 17.68
CA GLY A 117 -1.32 -2.62 17.06
C GLY A 117 -1.79 -1.57 18.05
N LYS A 118 -1.92 -0.35 17.53
CA LYS A 118 -2.29 0.84 18.28
C LYS A 118 -3.39 1.59 17.55
N THR A 119 -4.35 2.14 18.30
CA THR A 119 -5.39 3.04 17.77
C THR A 119 -5.60 4.21 18.73
N VAL A 120 -6.07 5.34 18.18
CA VAL A 120 -6.39 6.56 18.93
C VAL A 120 -7.81 6.96 18.56
N LEU A 121 -8.64 7.14 19.58
CA LEU A 121 -10.10 7.31 19.45
C LEU A 121 -10.64 8.19 20.58
N THR A 122 -11.87 8.66 20.43
CA THR A 122 -12.59 9.34 21.52
C THR A 122 -12.98 8.34 22.63
N PRO A 123 -13.04 8.74 23.91
CA PRO A 123 -13.31 7.80 25.00
C PRO A 123 -14.62 7.01 24.87
N GLN A 124 -15.66 7.58 24.24
CA GLN A 124 -16.95 6.92 24.05
C GLN A 124 -17.03 6.10 22.74
N HIS A 125 -15.94 5.97 21.98
CA HIS A 125 -15.94 5.16 20.76
C HIS A 125 -16.05 3.69 21.15
N SER A 126 -17.04 2.99 20.59
CA SER A 126 -17.24 1.58 20.94
C SER A 126 -16.23 0.69 20.22
N VAL A 127 -15.69 -0.30 20.93
CA VAL A 127 -14.78 -1.31 20.37
C VAL A 127 -15.26 -2.72 20.68
N TYR A 128 -14.88 -3.68 19.82
CA TYR A 128 -15.20 -5.08 20.01
C TYR A 128 -14.28 -5.74 21.05
N THR A 129 -14.89 -6.30 22.10
CA THR A 129 -14.26 -7.10 23.14
C THR A 129 -14.93 -8.48 23.24
N ILE A 130 -14.28 -9.41 23.95
CA ILE A 130 -14.85 -10.72 24.28
C ILE A 130 -15.20 -10.72 25.78
N LEU A 131 -16.48 -10.82 26.08
CA LEU A 131 -17.03 -10.92 27.44
C LEU A 131 -17.95 -12.14 27.49
N ASP A 132 -17.76 -13.01 28.48
CA ASP A 132 -18.55 -14.26 28.65
C ASP A 132 -18.53 -15.16 27.41
N ASN A 133 -17.38 -15.27 26.74
CA ASN A 133 -17.21 -15.95 25.45
C ASN A 133 -18.10 -15.43 24.30
N LYS A 134 -18.66 -14.23 24.44
CA LYS A 134 -19.47 -13.57 23.41
C LYS A 134 -18.80 -12.27 22.96
N LEU A 135 -18.94 -11.98 21.67
CA LEU A 135 -18.52 -10.71 21.09
C LEU A 135 -19.45 -9.61 21.59
N LYS A 136 -18.91 -8.58 22.24
CA LYS A 136 -19.67 -7.42 22.71
C LYS A 136 -18.98 -6.12 22.29
N LEU A 137 -19.77 -5.08 22.03
CA LEU A 137 -19.28 -3.71 21.90
C LEU A 137 -19.23 -3.07 23.27
N VAL A 138 -18.12 -2.42 23.60
CA VAL A 138 -17.91 -1.71 24.86
C VAL A 138 -17.27 -0.36 24.57
N ASP A 139 -17.69 0.68 25.31
CA ASP A 139 -17.07 2.00 25.24
C ASP A 139 -15.60 1.93 25.60
N ALA A 140 -14.76 2.56 24.79
CA ALA A 140 -13.33 2.48 24.98
C ALA A 140 -12.85 2.98 26.35
N ASN A 141 -13.56 3.94 26.97
CA ASN A 141 -13.27 4.46 28.30
C ASN A 141 -13.44 3.43 29.43
N LEU A 142 -14.22 2.37 29.20
CA LEU A 142 -14.45 1.31 30.17
C LEU A 142 -13.37 0.23 30.11
N LEU A 143 -12.52 0.25 29.08
CA LEU A 143 -11.45 -0.73 28.93
C LEU A 143 -10.40 -0.54 30.01
N LYS A 144 -9.97 -1.67 30.57
CA LYS A 144 -8.87 -1.76 31.52
C LYS A 144 -7.66 -2.41 30.86
N LYS A 145 -6.50 -2.24 31.50
CA LYS A 145 -5.29 -2.95 31.09
C LYS A 145 -5.56 -4.46 31.13
N ASP A 146 -5.07 -5.16 30.11
CA ASP A 146 -5.22 -6.61 29.90
C ASP A 146 -6.60 -7.09 29.41
N ASP A 147 -7.56 -6.19 29.19
CA ASP A 147 -8.79 -6.52 28.45
C ASP A 147 -8.50 -7.03 27.03
N LYS A 148 -9.26 -8.03 26.60
CA LYS A 148 -9.08 -8.68 25.30
C LYS A 148 -9.88 -7.95 24.21
N LEU A 149 -9.17 -7.33 23.28
CA LEU A 149 -9.78 -6.78 22.07
C LEU A 149 -9.78 -7.77 20.92
N VAL A 150 -10.79 -7.66 20.06
CA VAL A 150 -10.88 -8.48 18.87
C VAL A 150 -9.94 -7.97 17.78
N SER A 151 -9.05 -8.85 17.34
CA SER A 151 -8.21 -8.64 16.17
C SER A 151 -8.80 -9.39 14.99
N LEU A 152 -9.37 -8.63 14.04
CA LEU A 152 -9.94 -9.20 12.84
C LEU A 152 -8.83 -9.72 11.90
N THR A 153 -9.00 -10.94 11.39
CA THR A 153 -8.10 -11.64 10.45
C THR A 153 -8.90 -12.19 9.28
N ASN A 154 -8.22 -12.52 8.17
CA ASN A 154 -8.82 -13.16 7.00
C ASN A 154 -9.94 -12.32 6.36
N PRO A 155 -9.66 -11.05 5.96
CA PRO A 155 -10.60 -10.27 5.17
C PRO A 155 -10.94 -10.99 3.86
N GLU A 156 -12.21 -11.03 3.51
CA GLU A 156 -12.65 -11.44 2.18
C GLU A 156 -12.26 -10.33 1.19
N VAL A 157 -11.30 -10.65 0.31
CA VAL A 157 -10.73 -9.73 -0.67
C VAL A 157 -10.94 -10.30 -2.06
N SER A 158 -11.59 -9.54 -2.94
CA SER A 158 -11.74 -9.92 -4.34
C SER A 158 -10.40 -9.86 -5.08
N VAL A 159 -10.12 -10.90 -5.86
CA VAL A 159 -8.94 -10.99 -6.72
C VAL A 159 -9.24 -10.26 -8.03
N LYS A 160 -8.56 -9.14 -8.26
CA LYS A 160 -8.60 -8.36 -9.50
C LYS A 160 -7.34 -8.55 -10.34
N PHE A 161 -6.19 -8.72 -9.69
CA PHE A 161 -4.90 -8.84 -10.37
C PHE A 161 -4.35 -10.25 -10.25
N LYS A 162 -4.29 -10.96 -11.38
CA LYS A 162 -3.71 -12.31 -11.47
C LYS A 162 -2.28 -12.23 -12.02
N GLU A 163 -1.50 -13.29 -11.85
CA GLU A 163 -0.21 -13.43 -12.51
C GLU A 163 -0.36 -13.24 -14.03
N ASN A 164 0.59 -12.50 -14.61
CA ASN A 164 0.61 -12.02 -15.99
C ASN A 164 -0.38 -10.89 -16.33
N HIS A 165 -1.06 -10.27 -15.36
CA HIS A 165 -1.79 -9.03 -15.62
C HIS A 165 -0.86 -7.97 -16.23
N ILE A 166 -1.32 -7.28 -17.28
CA ILE A 166 -0.52 -6.27 -17.99
C ILE A 166 -1.02 -4.88 -17.60
N PHE A 167 -0.13 -4.08 -17.02
CA PHE A 167 -0.36 -2.67 -16.79
C PHE A 167 0.06 -1.87 -18.02
N ASP A 168 -0.85 -1.07 -18.57
CA ASP A 168 -0.49 0.05 -19.43
C ASP A 168 -0.13 1.24 -18.56
N VAL A 169 1.16 1.58 -18.49
CA VAL A 169 1.66 2.66 -17.62
C VAL A 169 1.14 4.04 -18.01
N LEU A 170 0.57 4.22 -19.21
CA LEU A 170 -0.09 5.48 -19.59
C LEU A 170 -1.40 5.73 -18.83
N THR A 171 -1.98 4.69 -18.23
CA THR A 171 -3.17 4.82 -17.37
C THR A 171 -2.83 5.36 -15.98
N PHE A 172 -1.54 5.46 -15.64
CA PHE A 172 -1.09 5.96 -14.34
C PHE A 172 -0.97 7.48 -14.32
N ASP A 173 -1.29 8.06 -13.17
CA ASP A 173 -1.07 9.47 -12.90
C ASP A 173 0.37 9.70 -12.41
N PHE A 174 1.21 10.27 -13.28
CA PHE A 174 2.59 10.59 -12.96
C PHE A 174 2.80 11.98 -12.34
N LYS A 175 1.72 12.70 -12.00
CA LYS A 175 1.76 13.97 -11.28
C LYS A 175 2.69 14.97 -11.96
N GLU A 176 3.61 15.58 -11.20
CA GLU A 176 4.56 16.59 -11.68
C GLU A 176 5.52 16.08 -12.78
N TYR A 177 5.66 14.77 -12.93
CA TYR A 177 6.57 14.18 -13.93
C TYR A 177 5.96 14.07 -15.32
N SER A 178 4.66 14.28 -15.49
CA SER A 178 3.98 14.20 -16.78
C SER A 178 4.64 15.08 -17.86
N ASN A 179 5.20 16.23 -17.43
CA ASN A 179 5.91 17.16 -18.32
C ASN A 179 7.34 16.72 -18.65
N LEU A 180 7.95 15.83 -17.86
CA LEU A 180 9.34 15.36 -18.02
C LEU A 180 9.46 14.07 -18.85
N ILE A 181 8.33 13.40 -19.11
CA ILE A 181 8.29 12.11 -19.80
C ILE A 181 7.50 12.19 -21.12
N ARG A 182 7.86 11.32 -22.05
CA ARG A 182 7.28 11.21 -23.40
C ARG A 182 7.03 9.75 -23.73
N VAL A 183 6.08 9.50 -24.61
CA VAL A 183 5.88 8.18 -25.22
C VAL A 183 6.68 8.14 -26.50
N TYR A 184 7.31 7.01 -26.81
CA TYR A 184 8.20 6.81 -27.93
C TYR A 184 7.82 5.54 -28.69
N GLU A 185 7.98 5.61 -30.00
CA GLU A 185 7.80 4.47 -30.91
C GLU A 185 8.85 3.37 -30.65
N ASP A 186 10.09 3.75 -30.33
CA ASP A 186 11.24 2.85 -30.24
C ASP A 186 12.11 3.05 -28.97
N ASN A 187 12.94 2.06 -28.63
CA ASN A 187 13.87 2.11 -27.50
C ASN A 187 15.30 2.60 -27.86
N LEU A 188 15.54 3.16 -29.04
CA LEU A 188 16.87 3.56 -29.48
C LEU A 188 17.40 4.77 -28.68
N ILE A 189 18.65 4.66 -28.24
CA ILE A 189 19.36 5.66 -27.43
C ILE A 189 20.50 6.25 -28.26
N PHE A 190 20.59 7.57 -28.31
CA PHE A 190 21.62 8.28 -29.06
C PHE A 190 22.53 9.08 -28.12
N LYS A 191 23.77 8.62 -27.94
CA LYS A 191 24.76 9.29 -27.08
C LYS A 191 25.21 10.62 -27.72
N GLN A 192 25.53 11.61 -26.88
CA GLN A 192 26.02 12.91 -27.36
C GLN A 192 27.37 12.76 -28.08
N GLY A 193 27.57 13.56 -29.14
CA GLY A 193 28.82 13.58 -29.90
C GLY A 193 29.10 12.37 -30.81
N VAL A 194 28.28 11.30 -30.73
CA VAL A 194 28.49 10.11 -31.55
C VAL A 194 28.01 10.33 -32.99
N ARG A 195 28.93 10.16 -33.94
CA ARG A 195 28.62 10.13 -35.39
C ARG A 195 28.25 8.71 -35.82
N GLY A 196 27.32 8.60 -36.75
CA GLY A 196 26.94 7.33 -37.35
C GLY A 196 25.77 7.48 -38.31
N LYS A 197 25.34 6.35 -38.88
CA LYS A 197 24.21 6.26 -39.80
C LYS A 197 22.90 6.40 -39.02
N CYS A 198 22.08 7.40 -39.36
CA CYS A 198 20.77 7.59 -38.77
C CYS A 198 19.84 6.42 -39.14
N PRO A 199 19.16 5.77 -38.19
CA PRO A 199 18.32 4.61 -38.48
C PRO A 199 17.02 4.96 -39.24
N TYR A 200 16.62 6.24 -39.26
CA TYR A 200 15.37 6.67 -39.87
C TYR A 200 15.55 7.23 -41.30
N CYS A 201 16.70 7.84 -41.59
CA CYS A 201 16.96 8.46 -42.90
C CYS A 201 18.22 7.91 -43.60
N ALA A 202 18.89 6.92 -42.99
CA ALA A 202 20.06 6.22 -43.53
C ALA A 202 21.28 7.10 -43.86
N LYS A 203 21.34 8.35 -43.39
CA LYS A 203 22.44 9.31 -43.63
C LYS A 203 23.33 9.47 -42.40
N ASN A 204 24.60 9.82 -42.61
CA ASN A 204 25.59 10.00 -41.55
C ASN A 204 25.48 11.38 -40.90
N TYR A 205 25.29 11.41 -39.57
CA TYR A 205 25.21 12.64 -38.79
C TYR A 205 25.75 12.44 -37.37
N ILE A 206 25.89 13.54 -36.61
CA ILE A 206 25.90 13.45 -35.15
C ILE A 206 24.49 13.05 -34.71
N LEU A 207 24.33 11.79 -34.32
CA LEU A 207 23.03 11.13 -34.23
C LEU A 207 22.08 11.82 -33.24
N CYS A 208 22.56 12.15 -32.05
CA CYS A 208 21.72 12.75 -31.01
C CYS A 208 21.09 14.09 -31.45
N THR A 209 21.90 14.99 -32.02
CA THR A 209 21.46 16.30 -32.50
C THR A 209 20.53 16.19 -33.71
N HIS A 210 20.90 15.33 -34.66
CA HIS A 210 20.10 15.12 -35.88
C HIS A 210 18.73 14.51 -35.54
N VAL A 211 18.70 13.43 -34.77
CA VAL A 211 17.45 12.74 -34.40
C VAL A 211 16.54 13.68 -33.60
N SER A 212 17.08 14.43 -32.64
CA SER A 212 16.28 15.36 -31.83
C SER A 212 15.64 16.49 -32.64
N SER A 213 16.27 16.90 -33.76
CA SER A 213 15.79 18.02 -34.58
C SER A 213 14.91 17.58 -35.76
N LYS A 214 15.25 16.46 -36.41
CA LYS A 214 14.60 16.01 -37.66
C LYS A 214 13.60 14.86 -37.49
N HIS A 215 13.64 14.14 -36.36
CA HIS A 215 12.74 13.03 -36.07
C HIS A 215 11.99 13.30 -34.76
N LYS A 216 11.17 14.35 -34.75
CA LYS A 216 10.37 14.75 -33.57
C LYS A 216 9.10 13.91 -33.39
N ASP A 217 8.61 13.37 -34.50
CA ASP A 217 7.46 12.49 -34.66
C ASP A 217 7.59 11.17 -33.90
N ARG A 218 8.81 10.65 -33.72
CA ARG A 218 9.06 9.42 -32.93
C ARG A 218 8.65 9.50 -31.45
N LYS A 219 8.32 10.70 -30.95
CA LYS A 219 7.93 10.92 -29.56
C LYS A 219 6.71 11.83 -29.44
N LEU A 220 5.85 11.52 -28.48
CA LEU A 220 4.63 12.28 -28.18
C LEU A 220 4.59 12.69 -26.70
N PRO A 221 3.93 13.81 -26.36
CA PRO A 221 3.53 14.08 -24.99
C PRO A 221 2.71 12.92 -24.42
N ILE A 222 2.86 12.64 -23.12
CA ILE A 222 2.18 11.50 -22.50
C ILE A 222 0.66 11.55 -22.62
N SER A 223 0.08 12.74 -22.61
CA SER A 223 -1.36 12.98 -22.79
C SER A 223 -1.91 12.50 -24.13
N LYS A 224 -1.06 12.39 -25.17
CA LYS A 224 -1.43 11.86 -26.49
C LYS A 224 -1.10 10.38 -26.66
N GLY A 225 -0.45 9.76 -25.66
CA GLY A 225 0.09 8.42 -25.79
C GLY A 225 -0.96 7.32 -25.94
N LEU A 226 -2.12 7.46 -25.28
CA LEU A 226 -3.23 6.49 -25.38
C LEU A 226 -3.82 6.39 -26.80
N GLN A 227 -3.67 7.44 -27.61
CA GLN A 227 -4.11 7.49 -29.01
C GLN A 227 -3.05 6.94 -29.98
N SER A 228 -1.90 6.49 -29.47
CA SER A 228 -0.77 6.02 -30.26
C SER A 228 -0.46 4.55 -29.99
N ASN A 229 0.17 3.90 -30.96
CA ASN A 229 0.71 2.54 -30.83
C ASN A 229 2.12 2.51 -30.23
N PHE A 230 2.58 3.63 -29.64
CA PHE A 230 3.92 3.74 -29.10
C PHE A 230 4.08 2.90 -27.82
N GLU A 231 5.21 2.20 -27.73
CA GLU A 231 5.43 1.15 -26.73
C GLU A 231 6.46 1.50 -25.65
N TRP A 232 7.10 2.67 -25.73
CA TRP A 232 8.19 3.04 -24.83
C TRP A 232 7.92 4.37 -24.13
N ILE A 233 8.36 4.52 -22.89
CA ILE A 233 8.30 5.77 -22.13
C ILE A 233 9.72 6.25 -21.86
N GLY A 234 10.03 7.49 -22.23
CA GLY A 234 11.36 8.09 -22.10
C GLY A 234 11.32 9.52 -21.56
N GLY A 235 12.49 10.13 -21.35
CA GLY A 235 12.60 11.57 -21.11
C GLY A 235 12.64 12.36 -22.41
N ASP A 236 12.79 13.68 -22.34
CA ASP A 236 12.87 14.51 -23.55
C ASP A 236 14.13 14.32 -24.39
N ASN A 237 15.25 14.00 -23.74
CA ASN A 237 16.54 13.81 -24.40
C ASN A 237 16.66 12.38 -24.95
N SER A 238 16.99 12.26 -26.23
CA SER A 238 17.18 10.98 -26.92
C SER A 238 18.35 10.13 -26.40
N SER A 239 19.22 10.71 -25.56
CA SER A 239 20.31 9.99 -24.89
C SER A 239 19.87 9.27 -23.61
N ILE A 240 18.63 9.46 -23.15
CA ILE A 240 18.12 8.88 -21.92
C ILE A 240 17.49 7.51 -22.22
N GLY A 241 17.78 6.53 -21.38
CA GLY A 241 17.16 5.21 -21.48
C GLY A 241 15.66 5.24 -21.21
N LYS A 242 14.89 4.45 -21.98
CA LYS A 242 13.43 4.34 -21.89
C LYS A 242 12.99 3.11 -21.09
N ILE A 243 11.71 3.01 -20.77
CA ILE A 243 11.09 1.83 -20.16
C ILE A 243 9.94 1.36 -21.05
N PRO A 244 9.54 0.09 -21.02
CA PRO A 244 8.36 -0.34 -21.75
C PRO A 244 7.10 0.33 -21.17
N ARG A 245 6.12 0.56 -22.04
CA ARG A 245 4.77 1.03 -21.70
C ARG A 245 3.98 -0.05 -20.98
N TYR A 246 4.16 -1.31 -21.38
CA TYR A 246 3.41 -2.43 -20.83
C TYR A 246 4.26 -3.19 -19.81
N TRP A 247 3.78 -3.27 -18.56
CA TRP A 247 4.46 -3.97 -17.47
C TRP A 247 3.64 -5.17 -17.03
N LYS A 248 4.25 -6.35 -17.09
CA LYS A 248 3.62 -7.61 -16.68
C LYS A 248 3.79 -7.84 -15.18
N LEU A 249 2.69 -8.00 -14.46
CA LEU A 249 2.65 -8.44 -13.07
C LEU A 249 2.92 -9.94 -12.98
N ASP A 250 4.19 -10.31 -12.94
CA ASP A 250 4.61 -11.66 -12.60
C ASP A 250 5.18 -11.75 -11.17
N LYS A 251 5.48 -12.98 -10.76
CA LYS A 251 6.10 -13.27 -9.46
C LYS A 251 7.42 -12.51 -9.26
N GLU A 252 8.20 -12.32 -10.31
CA GLU A 252 9.47 -11.58 -10.24
C GLU A 252 9.22 -10.09 -9.98
N LEU A 253 8.31 -9.44 -10.71
CA LEU A 253 7.96 -8.05 -10.45
C LEU A 253 7.41 -7.88 -9.03
N ALA A 254 6.50 -8.76 -8.59
CA ALA A 254 5.96 -8.72 -7.24
C ALA A 254 7.07 -8.80 -6.17
N TRP A 255 8.01 -9.73 -6.32
CA TRP A 255 9.17 -9.86 -5.45
C TRP A 255 10.05 -8.59 -5.47
N ILE A 256 10.30 -8.00 -6.64
CA ILE A 256 11.09 -6.78 -6.79
C ILE A 256 10.42 -5.58 -6.10
N LEU A 257 9.10 -5.44 -6.21
CA LEU A 257 8.34 -4.38 -5.54
C LEU A 257 8.44 -4.51 -4.02
N GLY A 258 8.32 -5.73 -3.50
CA GLY A 258 8.53 -6.02 -2.08
C GLY A 258 9.96 -5.70 -1.64
N PHE A 259 10.95 -6.12 -2.44
CA PHE A 259 12.35 -5.86 -2.17
C PHE A 259 12.70 -4.36 -2.25
N TYR A 260 12.06 -3.59 -3.14
CA TYR A 260 12.14 -2.13 -3.16
C TYR A 260 11.61 -1.55 -1.85
N CYS A 261 10.48 -2.04 -1.33
CA CYS A 261 9.93 -1.59 -0.06
C CYS A 261 10.91 -1.80 1.11
N ALA A 262 11.78 -2.81 1.05
CA ALA A 262 12.86 -2.98 2.02
C ALA A 262 14.08 -2.10 1.68
N GLU A 263 14.73 -2.37 0.54
CA GLU A 263 16.10 -1.95 0.21
C GLU A 263 16.19 -0.90 -0.92
N GLY A 264 15.05 -0.56 -1.52
CA GLY A 264 14.96 0.38 -2.62
C GLY A 264 15.08 1.83 -2.18
N SER A 265 15.65 2.66 -3.06
CA SER A 265 15.63 4.11 -2.92
C SER A 265 15.57 4.83 -4.27
N ILE A 266 14.92 6.00 -4.27
CA ILE A 266 14.83 6.93 -5.40
C ILE A 266 15.70 8.15 -5.11
N SER A 267 16.60 8.43 -6.03
CA SER A 267 17.30 9.71 -6.13
C SER A 267 16.70 10.52 -7.29
N GLU A 268 16.26 11.74 -6.99
CA GLU A 268 15.72 12.73 -7.94
C GLU A 268 16.43 14.08 -7.70
N GLY A 269 16.63 14.88 -8.76
CA GLY A 269 17.44 16.12 -8.72
C GLY A 269 18.62 16.03 -9.69
N LYS A 270 19.87 16.02 -9.18
CA LYS A 270 21.08 15.93 -10.02
C LYS A 270 21.10 14.70 -10.93
N LYS A 271 20.50 13.59 -10.49
CA LYS A 271 20.35 12.34 -11.25
C LYS A 271 19.01 11.70 -10.90
N TYR A 272 18.41 11.03 -11.87
CA TYR A 272 17.19 10.24 -11.72
C TYR A 272 17.55 8.75 -11.68
N VAL A 273 17.63 8.19 -10.48
CA VAL A 273 18.13 6.82 -10.26
C VAL A 273 17.21 6.07 -9.31
N VAL A 274 16.76 4.89 -9.74
CA VAL A 274 16.24 3.86 -8.83
C VAL A 274 17.41 2.98 -8.42
N SER A 275 17.59 2.76 -7.12
CA SER A 275 18.68 1.94 -6.62
C SER A 275 18.23 0.92 -5.58
N PHE A 276 18.94 -0.21 -5.56
CA PHE A 276 18.77 -1.30 -4.60
C PHE A 276 20.14 -1.59 -3.99
N GLY A 277 20.24 -1.66 -2.67
CA GLY A 277 21.47 -1.99 -1.96
C GLY A 277 21.26 -3.20 -1.06
N ASN A 278 22.14 -4.20 -1.11
CA ASN A 278 22.07 -5.32 -0.17
C ASN A 278 23.43 -6.06 -0.06
N GLN A 279 23.65 -6.73 1.06
CA GLN A 279 24.87 -7.55 1.28
C GLN A 279 24.84 -8.85 0.48
N ASN A 280 23.64 -9.37 0.16
CA ASN A 280 23.47 -10.59 -0.61
C ASN A 280 23.52 -10.30 -2.11
N LEU A 281 24.66 -10.59 -2.72
CA LEU A 281 24.88 -10.45 -4.16
C LEU A 281 23.87 -11.23 -5.03
N LYS A 282 23.30 -12.34 -4.53
CA LYS A 282 22.32 -13.13 -5.29
C LYS A 282 21.04 -12.33 -5.57
N TYR A 283 20.56 -11.56 -4.60
CA TYR A 283 19.40 -10.68 -4.76
C TYR A 283 19.67 -9.55 -5.75
N ILE A 284 20.87 -8.98 -5.70
CA ILE A 284 21.29 -7.92 -6.63
C ILE A 284 21.46 -8.47 -8.06
N LYS A 285 22.00 -9.68 -8.23
CA LYS A 285 22.06 -10.36 -9.54
C LYS A 285 20.67 -10.69 -10.09
N ARG A 286 19.72 -11.11 -9.24
CA ARG A 286 18.33 -11.36 -9.63
C ARG A 286 17.66 -10.10 -10.19
N LEU A 287 17.83 -8.96 -9.49
CA LEU A 287 17.37 -7.65 -9.97
C LEU A 287 17.99 -7.29 -11.32
N LYS A 288 19.32 -7.42 -11.44
CA LYS A 288 20.04 -7.14 -12.69
C LYS A 288 19.43 -7.93 -13.85
N TYR A 289 19.30 -9.24 -13.70
CA TYR A 289 18.76 -10.11 -14.75
C TYR A 289 17.37 -9.68 -15.20
N TYR A 290 16.45 -9.42 -14.26
CA TYR A 290 15.10 -8.96 -14.58
C TYR A 290 15.11 -7.64 -15.37
N PHE A 291 15.82 -6.63 -14.88
CA PHE A 291 15.82 -5.31 -15.49
C PHE A 291 16.57 -5.26 -16.82
N GLU A 292 17.63 -6.06 -17.02
CA GLU A 292 18.29 -6.15 -18.33
C GLU A 292 17.35 -6.75 -19.39
N LYS A 293 16.58 -7.78 -19.00
CA LYS A 293 15.56 -8.39 -19.85
C LYS A 293 14.41 -7.44 -20.17
N VAL A 294 13.92 -6.67 -19.19
CA VAL A 294 12.76 -5.76 -19.42
C VAL A 294 13.17 -4.48 -20.14
N LEU A 295 14.37 -3.97 -19.90
CA LEU A 295 14.82 -2.68 -20.42
C LEU A 295 15.65 -2.78 -21.71
N HIS A 296 15.99 -4.00 -22.13
CA HIS A 296 16.85 -4.30 -23.28
C HIS A 296 18.16 -3.51 -23.20
N SER A 297 18.83 -3.57 -22.05
CA SER A 297 20.04 -2.79 -21.79
C SER A 297 20.88 -3.43 -20.70
N GLU A 298 22.19 -3.35 -20.84
CA GLU A 298 23.13 -3.86 -19.83
C GLU A 298 23.36 -2.87 -18.69
N PHE A 299 23.56 -3.41 -17.49
CA PHE A 299 23.84 -2.62 -16.29
C PHE A 299 24.99 -3.22 -15.48
N LYS A 300 25.68 -2.37 -14.71
CA LYS A 300 26.77 -2.80 -13.82
C LYS A 300 26.28 -2.91 -12.37
N ILE A 301 26.83 -3.87 -11.63
CA ILE A 301 26.70 -3.94 -10.17
C ILE A 301 27.89 -3.21 -9.56
N ILE A 302 27.61 -2.31 -8.62
CA ILE A 302 28.64 -1.55 -7.91
C ILE A 302 28.88 -2.23 -6.57
N LYS A 303 30.13 -2.59 -6.27
CA LYS A 303 30.55 -3.14 -4.97
C LYS A 303 31.15 -2.01 -4.14
N ASN A 304 30.69 -1.83 -2.90
CA ASN A 304 31.22 -0.84 -1.97
C ASN A 304 31.48 -1.48 -0.60
N PHE A 305 32.52 -1.05 0.11
CA PHE A 305 32.83 -1.51 1.46
C PHE A 305 32.24 -0.54 2.49
N ASP A 306 31.28 -1.01 3.30
CA ASP A 306 30.71 -0.21 4.38
C ASP A 306 31.60 -0.30 5.62
N LYS A 307 32.38 0.76 5.86
CA LYS A 307 33.29 0.88 7.00
C LYS A 307 32.58 0.70 8.35
N ARG A 308 31.29 1.06 8.46
CA ARG A 308 30.52 0.97 9.72
C ARG A 308 30.20 -0.46 10.12
N ASN A 309 29.96 -1.31 9.12
CA ASN A 309 29.53 -2.70 9.31
C ASN A 309 30.64 -3.71 8.96
N GLN A 310 31.81 -3.22 8.51
CA GLN A 310 32.94 -4.00 8.00
C GLN A 310 32.52 -5.07 6.97
N LYS A 311 31.58 -4.71 6.09
CA LYS A 311 30.99 -5.64 5.11
C LYS A 311 30.84 -4.98 3.75
N PHE A 312 30.91 -5.80 2.71
CA PHE A 312 30.58 -5.34 1.36
C PHE A 312 29.07 -5.21 1.18
N ILE A 313 28.66 -4.11 0.55
CA ILE A 313 27.31 -3.87 0.06
C ILE A 313 27.37 -3.78 -1.46
N TYR A 314 26.46 -4.49 -2.11
CA TYR A 314 26.30 -4.47 -3.55
C TYR A 314 25.12 -3.57 -3.91
N TYR A 315 25.34 -2.67 -4.86
CA TYR A 315 24.33 -1.73 -5.35
C TYR A 315 24.00 -2.01 -6.80
N PHE A 316 22.71 -2.12 -7.08
CA PHE A 316 22.16 -2.07 -8.43
C PHE A 316 21.52 -0.70 -8.64
N ARG A 317 21.96 0.05 -9.66
CA ARG A 317 21.50 1.41 -9.93
C ARG A 317 21.05 1.54 -11.37
N ILE A 318 19.81 1.98 -11.56
CA ILE A 318 19.18 2.14 -12.88
C ILE A 318 18.88 3.62 -13.08
N GLN A 319 19.59 4.24 -14.03
CA GLN A 319 19.41 5.65 -14.35
C GLN A 319 18.45 5.82 -15.53
N ARG A 320 17.15 5.94 -15.23
CA ARG A 320 16.11 6.28 -16.21
C ARG A 320 15.08 7.19 -15.54
N ILE A 321 14.88 8.38 -16.10
CA ILE A 321 13.86 9.33 -15.63
C ILE A 321 12.48 8.68 -15.46
N PRO A 322 11.94 7.92 -16.44
CA PRO A 322 10.58 7.38 -16.34
C PRO A 322 10.40 6.31 -15.27
N LEU A 323 11.48 5.69 -14.76
CA LEU A 323 11.36 4.77 -13.62
C LEU A 323 10.98 5.48 -12.32
N ILE A 324 11.31 6.76 -12.18
CA ILE A 324 11.04 7.53 -10.97
C ILE A 324 9.53 7.71 -10.73
N PRO A 325 8.77 8.30 -11.68
CA PRO A 325 7.32 8.38 -11.51
C PRO A 325 6.65 7.01 -11.57
N LEU A 326 7.19 6.03 -12.32
CA LEU A 326 6.66 4.68 -12.31
C LEU A 326 6.72 4.06 -10.91
N PHE A 327 7.86 4.10 -10.23
CA PHE A 327 7.99 3.52 -8.89
C PHE A 327 7.25 4.36 -7.83
N LYS A 328 7.39 5.69 -7.90
CA LYS A 328 6.84 6.60 -6.90
C LYS A 328 5.31 6.67 -6.95
N TYR A 329 4.75 6.83 -8.15
CA TYR A 329 3.32 7.12 -8.37
C TYR A 329 2.57 6.01 -9.12
N GLY A 330 3.16 5.42 -10.16
CA GLY A 330 2.49 4.33 -10.89
C GLY A 330 2.27 3.09 -10.01
N PHE A 331 3.35 2.59 -9.42
CA PHE A 331 3.32 1.49 -8.45
C PHE A 331 3.05 1.95 -7.01
N CYS A 332 2.90 3.25 -6.77
CA CYS A 332 2.65 3.83 -5.46
C CYS A 332 3.61 3.32 -4.35
N LEU A 333 4.90 3.12 -4.63
CA LEU A 333 5.83 2.58 -3.62
C LEU A 333 6.36 3.64 -2.65
N GLY A 334 6.17 4.92 -2.98
CA GLY A 334 6.67 6.06 -2.19
C GLY A 334 8.18 6.29 -2.27
N ARG A 335 8.64 7.35 -1.59
CA ARG A 335 10.05 7.78 -1.53
C ARG A 335 10.50 8.02 -0.07
N GLY A 336 11.69 7.52 0.27
CA GLY A 336 12.25 7.60 1.61
C GLY A 336 11.64 6.55 2.54
N SER A 337 12.37 6.17 3.60
CA SER A 337 12.00 5.04 4.45
C SER A 337 10.67 5.21 5.20
N GLU A 338 10.26 6.45 5.47
CA GLU A 338 9.02 6.74 6.19
C GLU A 338 7.76 6.78 5.31
N ASN A 339 7.91 6.93 3.99
CA ASN A 339 6.76 7.03 3.07
C ASN A 339 6.59 5.81 2.17
N LYS A 340 7.38 4.75 2.38
CA LYS A 340 7.20 3.51 1.61
C LYS A 340 5.83 2.91 1.88
N THR A 341 5.20 2.26 0.91
CA THR A 341 3.90 1.59 1.13
C THR A 341 3.74 0.37 0.23
N VAL A 342 2.75 -0.47 0.54
CA VAL A 342 2.39 -1.60 -0.33
C VAL A 342 1.61 -1.04 -1.53
N PRO A 343 1.96 -1.40 -2.78
CA PRO A 343 1.22 -1.00 -3.97
C PRO A 343 -0.25 -1.42 -3.89
N TRP A 344 -1.15 -0.55 -4.34
CA TRP A 344 -2.59 -0.76 -4.25
C TRP A 344 -3.06 -2.06 -4.93
N PHE A 345 -2.49 -2.41 -6.09
CA PHE A 345 -2.86 -3.63 -6.82
C PHE A 345 -2.43 -4.92 -6.12
N ILE A 346 -1.44 -4.87 -5.21
CA ILE A 346 -1.01 -6.05 -4.44
C ILE A 346 -2.11 -6.45 -3.43
N TYR A 347 -2.89 -5.50 -2.90
CA TYR A 347 -4.00 -5.82 -1.99
C TYR A 347 -5.08 -6.69 -2.67
N ASN A 348 -5.40 -6.42 -3.93
CA ASN A 348 -6.35 -7.19 -4.75
C ASN A 348 -5.69 -8.25 -5.65
N SER A 349 -4.42 -8.60 -5.40
CA SER A 349 -3.77 -9.66 -6.16
C SER A 349 -4.14 -11.04 -5.65
N GLU A 350 -3.96 -12.07 -6.48
CA GLU A 350 -4.01 -13.46 -6.04
C GLU A 350 -2.90 -13.79 -5.02
N ASP A 351 -3.11 -14.86 -4.25
CA ASP A 351 -2.23 -15.22 -3.13
C ASP A 351 -0.77 -15.49 -3.57
N SER A 352 -0.56 -16.03 -4.77
CA SER A 352 0.79 -16.27 -5.32
C SER A 352 1.60 -14.96 -5.41
N ILE A 353 1.00 -13.90 -5.96
CA ILE A 353 1.60 -12.57 -6.11
C ILE A 353 1.79 -11.89 -4.75
N LYS A 354 0.79 -11.95 -3.86
CA LYS A 354 0.90 -11.42 -2.49
C LYS A 354 2.06 -12.09 -1.73
N LYS A 355 2.17 -13.42 -1.81
CA LYS A 355 3.24 -14.20 -1.19
C LYS A 355 4.61 -13.79 -1.74
N GLU A 356 4.75 -13.60 -3.06
CA GLU A 356 6.03 -13.17 -3.65
C GLU A 356 6.42 -11.75 -3.26
N PHE A 357 5.47 -10.81 -3.19
CA PHE A 357 5.72 -9.47 -2.65
C PHE A 357 6.25 -9.53 -1.20
N ILE A 358 5.60 -10.32 -0.35
CA ILE A 358 6.06 -10.53 1.03
C ILE A 358 7.46 -11.14 1.06
N LYS A 359 7.73 -12.17 0.25
CA LYS A 359 9.07 -12.78 0.16
C LYS A 359 10.13 -11.78 -0.26
N GLY A 360 9.81 -10.88 -1.20
CA GLY A 360 10.67 -9.77 -1.62
C GLY A 360 11.01 -8.85 -0.47
N TYR A 361 9.99 -8.40 0.25
CA TYR A 361 10.18 -7.51 1.41
C TYR A 361 11.01 -8.18 2.52
N LEU A 362 10.71 -9.45 2.84
CA LEU A 362 11.45 -10.21 3.86
C LEU A 362 12.88 -10.59 3.42
N ALA A 363 13.17 -10.64 2.12
CA ALA A 363 14.53 -10.88 1.64
C ALA A 363 15.46 -9.68 1.91
N GLY A 364 14.92 -8.46 1.94
CA GLY A 364 15.66 -7.26 2.33
C GLY A 364 15.73 -7.07 3.85
N ASP A 365 14.56 -6.96 4.49
CA ASP A 365 14.46 -6.51 5.90
C ASP A 365 14.21 -7.66 6.90
N GLY A 366 13.98 -8.88 6.42
CA GLY A 366 13.64 -10.03 7.25
C GLY A 366 14.86 -10.62 7.95
N THR A 367 14.90 -10.47 9.28
CA THR A 367 15.87 -11.17 10.12
C THR A 367 15.23 -12.42 10.72
N LYS A 368 15.72 -13.60 10.32
CA LYS A 368 15.36 -14.88 10.96
C LYS A 368 15.92 -14.90 12.39
N LYS A 369 15.07 -15.13 13.39
CA LYS A 369 15.50 -15.33 14.77
C LYS A 369 14.99 -16.66 15.32
N LYS A 370 15.82 -17.30 16.14
CA LYS A 370 15.46 -18.46 16.96
C LYS A 370 15.25 -17.95 18.39
N ASP A 371 14.06 -18.10 18.94
CA ASP A 371 13.77 -17.80 20.34
C ASP A 371 13.75 -19.15 21.04
N LYS A 372 14.60 -19.30 22.06
CA LYS A 372 14.79 -20.56 22.77
C LYS A 372 13.47 -21.08 23.38
N ARG A 373 12.47 -20.22 23.59
CA ARG A 373 11.15 -20.57 24.14
C ARG A 373 10.16 -21.13 23.13
N TYR A 374 10.43 -21.00 21.83
CA TYR A 374 9.51 -21.43 20.77
C TYR A 374 10.18 -22.45 19.85
N LYS A 375 9.47 -23.53 19.52
CA LYS A 375 9.91 -24.51 18.51
C LYS A 375 9.79 -23.99 17.06
N THR A 376 9.24 -22.79 16.86
CA THR A 376 9.03 -22.19 15.53
C THR A 376 9.98 -21.00 15.29
N HIS A 377 10.50 -20.93 14.06
CA HIS A 377 11.22 -19.75 13.57
C HIS A 377 10.24 -18.57 13.44
N PHE A 378 10.64 -17.38 13.86
CA PHE A 378 9.89 -16.16 13.56
C PHE A 378 10.76 -15.23 12.75
N ILE A 379 10.09 -14.49 11.87
CA ILE A 379 10.71 -13.47 11.03
C ILE A 379 10.38 -12.13 11.68
N ASN A 380 11.43 -11.37 11.98
CA ASN A 380 11.33 -9.99 12.44
C ASN A 380 11.77 -9.06 11.33
N PHE A 381 11.05 -7.97 11.15
CA PHE A 381 11.43 -6.86 10.29
C PHE A 381 11.03 -5.54 10.95
N ALA A 382 11.62 -4.42 10.52
CA ALA A 382 11.45 -3.13 11.16
C ALA A 382 11.34 -2.01 10.13
N THR A 383 10.22 -1.27 10.13
CA THR A 383 10.03 -0.15 9.22
C THR A 383 9.72 1.16 9.96
N LYS A 384 10.18 2.27 9.38
CA LYS A 384 9.80 3.64 9.78
C LYS A 384 8.48 4.07 9.12
N SER A 385 8.07 3.40 8.04
CA SER A 385 6.78 3.67 7.41
C SER A 385 5.66 2.96 8.14
N ARG A 386 4.77 3.75 8.72
CA ARG A 386 3.53 3.26 9.34
C ARG A 386 2.60 2.63 8.30
N ASP A 387 2.56 3.18 7.08
CA ASP A 387 1.66 2.72 6.02
C ASP A 387 2.14 1.38 5.45
N LEU A 388 3.45 1.21 5.27
CA LEU A 388 4.04 -0.09 4.91
C LEU A 388 3.78 -1.14 6.00
N ALA A 389 3.97 -0.79 7.28
CA ALA A 389 3.71 -1.72 8.37
C ALA A 389 2.25 -2.21 8.38
N ILE A 390 1.29 -1.30 8.19
CA ILE A 390 -0.14 -1.64 8.13
C ILE A 390 -0.47 -2.45 6.88
N GLY A 391 0.10 -2.07 5.72
CA GLY A 391 -0.09 -2.80 4.46
C GLY A 391 0.43 -4.23 4.51
N ILE A 392 1.66 -4.42 4.97
CA ILE A 392 2.26 -5.74 5.16
C ILE A 392 1.45 -6.58 6.17
N HIS A 393 1.00 -5.95 7.28
CA HIS A 393 0.13 -6.60 8.26
C HIS A 393 -1.20 -7.06 7.63
N PHE A 394 -1.81 -6.25 6.79
CA PHE A 394 -3.04 -6.61 6.06
C PHE A 394 -2.79 -7.75 5.09
N LEU A 395 -1.75 -7.69 4.26
CA LEU A 395 -1.43 -8.75 3.30
C LEU A 395 -1.28 -10.10 4.01
N LEU A 396 -0.53 -10.12 5.10
CA LEU A 396 -0.30 -11.32 5.89
C LEU A 396 -1.56 -11.84 6.58
N LYS A 397 -2.54 -10.97 6.87
CA LYS A 397 -3.85 -11.41 7.35
C LYS A 397 -4.79 -11.84 6.23
N SER A 398 -4.51 -11.47 4.98
CA SER A 398 -5.38 -11.73 3.82
C SER A 398 -5.05 -12.99 3.03
N ILE A 399 -3.84 -13.53 3.18
CA ILE A 399 -3.41 -14.73 2.46
C ILE A 399 -3.72 -16.01 3.23
N ASN A 400 -3.99 -17.09 2.51
CA ASN A 400 -4.03 -18.40 3.13
C ASN A 400 -2.61 -18.86 3.46
N HIS A 401 -2.37 -19.12 4.74
CA HIS A 401 -1.11 -19.70 5.18
C HIS A 401 -1.20 -21.22 5.07
N GLU A 402 -0.15 -21.83 4.52
CA GLU A 402 -0.06 -23.27 4.41
C GLU A 402 0.21 -23.90 5.78
N LYS A 403 0.91 -25.02 5.80
CA LYS A 403 1.29 -25.69 7.03
C LYS A 403 2.60 -25.12 7.57
N ASN A 404 2.75 -25.12 8.88
CA ASN A 404 4.02 -24.84 9.53
C ASN A 404 4.98 -26.04 9.39
N PHE A 405 6.21 -25.90 9.89
CA PHE A 405 7.22 -26.97 9.89
C PHE A 405 6.76 -28.28 10.54
N PHE A 406 5.78 -28.23 11.44
CA PHE A 406 5.18 -29.40 12.08
C PHE A 406 3.98 -29.96 11.31
N ASN A 407 3.82 -29.59 10.03
CA ASN A 407 2.71 -29.99 9.18
C ASN A 407 1.32 -29.57 9.74
N LYS A 408 1.26 -28.56 10.62
CA LYS A 408 0.00 -28.01 11.16
C LYS A 408 -0.44 -26.81 10.33
N LYS A 409 -1.70 -26.79 9.89
CA LYS A 409 -2.32 -25.67 9.18
C LYS A 409 -2.21 -24.38 10.00
N ILE A 410 -1.77 -23.29 9.39
CA ILE A 410 -1.71 -21.98 10.02
C ILE A 410 -3.01 -21.25 9.69
N GLU A 411 -3.96 -21.26 10.62
CA GLU A 411 -5.26 -20.60 10.39
C GLU A 411 -5.23 -19.11 10.71
N HIS A 412 -4.31 -18.72 11.60
CA HIS A 412 -4.13 -17.34 12.02
C HIS A 412 -2.66 -17.02 12.19
N VAL A 413 -2.31 -15.80 11.83
CA VAL A 413 -1.02 -15.20 12.08
C VAL A 413 -1.21 -13.97 12.93
N TYR A 414 -0.41 -13.88 14.01
CA TYR A 414 -0.41 -12.72 14.87
C TYR A 414 0.91 -11.98 14.82
N TRP A 415 0.81 -10.66 14.93
CA TRP A 415 1.91 -9.73 14.80
C TRP A 415 2.09 -8.99 16.10
N LYS A 416 3.34 -8.78 16.52
CA LYS A 416 3.62 -8.03 17.74
C LYS A 416 4.28 -6.69 17.42
N TYR A 417 3.69 -5.57 17.82
CA TYR A 417 4.36 -4.26 17.86
C TYR A 417 5.26 -4.17 19.10
N ARG A 418 6.37 -3.42 18.99
CA ARG A 418 7.24 -3.11 20.12
C ARG A 418 6.72 -1.91 20.89
N ASN A 419 6.52 -2.10 22.20
CA ASN A 419 6.06 -1.03 23.09
C ASN A 419 7.16 0.02 23.35
N ASP A 420 8.43 -0.37 23.26
CA ASP A 420 9.59 0.47 23.61
C ASP A 420 10.07 1.41 22.49
N LYS A 421 9.66 1.19 21.23
CA LYS A 421 10.03 2.04 20.07
C LYS A 421 8.81 2.33 19.20
N PRO A 422 7.86 3.17 19.63
CA PRO A 422 6.59 3.37 18.93
C PRO A 422 6.72 3.96 17.51
N LYS A 423 7.84 4.64 17.21
CA LYS A 423 8.15 5.18 15.86
C LYS A 423 8.71 4.12 14.88
N ILE A 424 9.09 2.95 15.36
CA ILE A 424 9.63 1.85 14.53
C ILE A 424 8.71 0.66 14.71
N ALA A 425 7.93 0.33 13.68
CA ALA A 425 7.10 -0.85 13.70
C ALA A 425 7.99 -2.08 13.51
N GLN A 426 8.36 -2.74 14.62
CA GLN A 426 8.91 -4.08 14.55
C GLN A 426 7.74 -5.07 14.52
N LEU A 427 7.67 -5.89 13.48
CA LEU A 427 6.60 -6.88 13.28
C LEU A 427 7.21 -8.29 13.38
N ARG A 428 6.56 -9.17 14.17
CA ARG A 428 6.97 -10.57 14.39
C ARG A 428 5.93 -11.52 13.83
N LEU A 429 6.30 -12.32 12.83
CA LEU A 429 5.45 -13.38 12.27
C LEU A 429 5.41 -14.59 13.21
N GLN A 430 4.23 -14.96 13.73
CA GLN A 430 4.03 -16.17 14.52
C GLN A 430 2.74 -16.90 14.12
N GLY A 431 2.81 -18.22 13.97
CA GLY A 431 1.63 -19.09 13.89
C GLY A 431 1.01 -19.29 15.28
N VAL A 432 -0.33 -19.35 15.33
CA VAL A 432 -1.06 -19.60 16.58
C VAL A 432 -0.68 -20.96 17.18
N LYS A 433 -0.51 -21.00 18.51
CA LYS A 433 -0.39 -22.25 19.27
C LYS A 433 -1.69 -23.02 19.04
N SER A 434 -1.62 -24.29 18.63
CA SER A 434 -2.70 -25.20 19.01
C SER A 434 -2.80 -25.10 20.53
N SER A 435 -3.92 -24.62 21.06
CA SER A 435 -4.20 -24.70 22.48
C SER A 435 -3.93 -26.15 22.90
N LYS A 436 -3.12 -26.31 23.94
CA LYS A 436 -3.17 -27.55 24.70
C LYS A 436 -4.45 -27.51 25.53
#